data_AF-A0ABD7SE38-F1
#
_entry.id   AF-A0ABD7SE38-F1
#
_cell.length_a   1.000
_cell.length_b   1.000
_cell.length_c   1.000
_cell.angle_alpha   90.00
_cell.angle_beta   90.00
_cell.angle_gamma   90.00
#
_symmetry.space_group_name_H-M   'P 1'
#
loop_
_entity.id
_entity.type
_entity.pdbx_description
1 polymer ?
#
loop_
_entity_poly.entity_id
_entity_poly.type
_entity_poly.pdbx_seq_one_letter_code
_entity_poly.pdbx_strand_id
1 'polypeptide(L)'
;MRALLIAVISAAALAGCGNKAARVDPARPIVVTPAPAVVAVPVRTYVQIEPRLTQRCPWVKNGTLEQVLDVSRGRKRCLEFYEANLGEIEQVQGTPAGEGAR
;
A
#
# COMPACT_ATOMS: atom_id res chain seq x y z
N MET A 1 -2.85 -65.17 -4.93
CA MET A 1 -2.96 -63.75 -5.36
C MET A 1 -3.44 -62.80 -4.27
N ARG A 2 -4.51 -63.12 -3.50
CA ARG A 2 -4.97 -62.28 -2.37
C ARG A 2 -3.92 -62.02 -1.28
N ALA A 3 -3.15 -63.05 -0.89
CA ALA A 3 -2.09 -62.91 0.13
C ALA A 3 -0.93 -61.99 -0.30
N LEU A 4 -0.59 -62.00 -1.60
CA LEU A 4 0.42 -61.11 -2.18
C LEU A 4 -0.03 -59.64 -2.17
N LEU A 5 -1.31 -59.39 -2.48
CA LEU A 5 -1.89 -58.05 -2.43
C LEU A 5 -1.91 -57.48 -1.00
N ILE A 6 -2.23 -58.31 -0.01
CA ILE A 6 -2.25 -57.89 1.41
C ILE A 6 -0.84 -57.55 1.90
N ALA A 7 0.18 -58.32 1.50
CA ALA A 7 1.57 -58.07 1.86
C ALA A 7 2.11 -56.75 1.25
N VAL A 8 1.74 -56.46 0.00
CA VAL A 8 2.14 -55.21 -0.68
C VAL A 8 1.48 -53.98 -0.04
N ILE A 9 0.18 -54.08 0.30
CA ILE A 9 -0.56 -52.98 0.94
C ILE A 9 -0.01 -52.70 2.36
N SER A 10 0.31 -53.74 3.12
CA SER A 10 0.88 -53.58 4.46
C SER A 10 2.31 -53.02 4.43
N ALA A 11 3.15 -53.44 3.48
CA ALA A 11 4.47 -52.84 3.28
C ALA A 11 4.41 -51.36 2.88
N ALA A 12 3.45 -50.98 2.01
CA ALA A 12 3.22 -49.59 1.64
C ALA A 12 2.71 -48.73 2.82
N ALA A 13 1.89 -49.31 3.70
CA ALA A 13 1.40 -48.62 4.90
C ALA A 13 2.51 -48.33 5.92
N LEU A 14 3.52 -49.21 6.06
CA LEU A 14 4.67 -48.97 6.94
C LEU A 14 5.63 -47.89 6.39
N ALA A 15 5.73 -47.72 5.06
CA ALA A 15 6.54 -46.66 4.46
C ALA A 15 5.94 -45.24 4.62
N GLY A 16 4.65 -45.14 5.01
CA GLY A 16 3.94 -43.87 5.19
C GLY A 16 4.23 -43.12 6.50
N CYS A 17 4.93 -43.73 7.47
CA CYS A 17 5.31 -43.07 8.72
C CYS A 17 6.69 -42.38 8.62
N GLY A 18 6.97 -41.72 7.51
CA GLY A 18 8.21 -40.98 7.27
C GLY A 18 8.10 -39.46 7.49
N ASN A 19 6.90 -38.91 7.66
CA ASN A 19 6.72 -37.46 7.84
C ASN A 19 6.72 -37.07 9.32
N LYS A 20 7.83 -37.36 10.00
CA LYS A 20 8.20 -36.54 11.17
C LYS A 20 8.79 -35.26 10.59
N ALA A 21 7.93 -34.25 10.39
CA ALA A 21 8.39 -32.87 10.34
C ALA A 21 9.45 -32.72 11.43
N ALA A 22 10.68 -32.40 11.03
CA ALA A 22 11.85 -32.46 11.88
C ALA A 22 11.51 -31.83 13.23
N ARG A 23 11.44 -32.66 14.28
CA ARG A 23 11.26 -32.17 15.64
C ARG A 23 12.48 -31.30 15.88
N VAL A 24 12.26 -29.99 15.98
CA VAL A 24 13.34 -29.03 16.28
C VAL A 24 13.87 -29.44 17.63
N ASP A 25 15.06 -30.05 17.63
CA ASP A 25 15.76 -30.42 18.85
C ASP A 25 16.10 -29.11 19.59
N PRO A 26 15.54 -28.86 20.79
CA PRO A 26 15.80 -27.64 21.56
C PRO A 26 17.28 -27.48 21.91
N ALA A 27 18.05 -28.57 21.90
CA ALA A 27 19.48 -28.57 22.17
C ALA A 27 20.34 -28.35 20.91
N ARG A 28 19.75 -28.33 19.71
CA ARG A 28 20.49 -28.03 18.49
C ARG A 28 20.85 -26.56 18.50
N PRO A 29 22.14 -26.19 18.41
CA PRO A 29 22.54 -24.80 18.36
C PRO A 29 21.84 -24.12 17.17
N ILE A 30 21.01 -23.13 17.46
CA ILE A 30 20.46 -22.26 16.42
C ILE A 30 21.66 -21.47 15.89
N VAL A 31 22.12 -21.84 14.70
CA VAL A 31 23.13 -21.06 13.99
C VAL A 31 22.43 -19.79 13.52
N VAL A 32 22.49 -18.74 14.35
CA VAL A 32 22.03 -17.41 13.96
C VAL A 32 23.06 -16.87 12.98
N THR A 33 22.78 -17.02 11.68
CA THR A 33 23.54 -16.28 10.67
C THR A 33 23.35 -14.79 10.97
N PRO A 34 24.43 -14.01 11.17
CA PRO A 34 24.30 -12.58 11.43
C PRO A 34 23.51 -11.92 10.30
N ALA A 35 22.53 -11.08 10.65
CA ALA A 35 21.86 -10.26 9.67
C ALA A 35 22.92 -9.42 8.91
N PRO A 36 22.76 -9.19 7.60
CA PRO A 36 23.69 -8.35 6.85
C PRO A 36 23.79 -6.97 7.53
N ALA A 37 25.02 -6.48 7.69
CA ALA A 37 25.31 -5.25 8.43
C ALA A 37 24.61 -4.00 7.85
N VAL A 38 24.25 -4.04 6.57
CA VAL A 38 23.53 -2.97 5.87
C VAL A 38 22.55 -3.60 4.89
N VAL A 39 21.28 -3.20 5.00
CA VAL A 39 20.24 -3.48 4.00
C VAL A 39 19.89 -2.15 3.34
N ALA A 40 20.15 -2.04 2.03
CA ALA A 40 19.75 -0.87 1.27
C ALA A 40 18.23 -0.90 1.07
N VAL A 41 17.52 0.02 1.73
CA VAL A 41 16.07 0.19 1.57
C VAL A 41 15.82 1.35 0.61
N PRO A 42 15.09 1.14 -0.51
CA PRO A 42 14.80 2.21 -1.44
C PRO A 42 13.83 3.21 -0.81
N VAL A 43 14.29 4.45 -0.60
CA VAL A 43 13.45 5.58 -0.20
C VAL A 43 12.97 6.27 -1.47
N ARG A 44 11.65 6.28 -1.70
CA ARG A 44 11.05 7.03 -2.81
C ARG A 44 10.80 8.46 -2.36
N THR A 45 11.40 9.41 -3.07
CA THR A 45 11.12 10.85 -2.90
C THR A 45 10.12 11.27 -3.98
N TYR A 46 9.14 12.10 -3.63
CA TYR A 46 8.09 12.57 -4.54
C TYR A 46 8.13 14.08 -4.72
N VAL A 47 7.64 14.55 -5.86
CA VAL A 47 7.46 15.99 -6.12
C VAL A 47 6.47 16.57 -5.10
N GLN A 48 6.78 17.77 -4.60
CA GLN A 48 5.91 18.47 -3.66
C GLN A 48 4.78 19.18 -4.41
N ILE A 49 3.57 19.14 -3.88
CA ILE A 49 2.44 19.94 -4.38
C ILE A 49 2.65 21.39 -3.96
N GLU A 50 2.54 22.34 -4.90
CA GLU A 50 2.70 23.76 -4.58
C GLU A 50 1.67 24.21 -3.53
N PRO A 51 2.09 24.97 -2.49
CA PRO A 51 1.18 25.40 -1.42
C PRO A 51 -0.03 26.21 -1.91
N ARG A 52 0.05 26.85 -3.08
CA ARG A 52 -1.07 27.59 -3.69
C ARG A 52 -2.25 26.69 -4.06
N LEU A 53 -1.97 25.45 -4.45
CA LEU A 53 -2.99 24.52 -4.95
C LEU A 53 -3.88 23.98 -3.83
N THR A 54 -3.36 23.96 -2.60
CA THR A 54 -4.08 23.49 -1.41
C THR A 54 -4.66 24.65 -0.58
N GLN A 55 -4.58 25.89 -1.07
CA GLN A 55 -5.17 27.05 -0.39
C GLN A 55 -6.69 26.93 -0.31
N ARG A 56 -7.26 27.40 0.79
CA ARG A 56 -8.71 27.40 0.98
C ARG A 56 -9.32 28.64 0.33
N CYS A 57 -10.38 28.45 -0.45
CA CYS A 57 -11.17 29.55 -0.96
C CYS A 57 -12.10 30.10 0.14
N PRO A 58 -12.12 31.41 0.41
CA PRO A 58 -13.03 31.99 1.38
C PRO A 58 -14.45 32.08 0.77
N TRP A 59 -15.37 31.20 1.18
CA TRP A 59 -16.80 31.36 0.89
C TRP A 59 -17.65 31.43 2.15
N VAL A 60 -18.75 32.17 2.03
CA VAL A 60 -19.78 32.28 3.06
C VAL A 60 -20.60 30.99 3.07
N LYS A 61 -20.62 30.29 4.21
CA LYS A 61 -21.35 29.01 4.32
C LYS A 61 -22.86 29.22 4.20
N ASN A 62 -23.45 30.20 4.87
CA ASN A 62 -24.90 30.47 4.86
C ASN A 62 -25.15 31.99 4.80
N GLY A 63 -26.28 32.41 4.25
CA GLY A 63 -26.72 33.82 4.23
C GLY A 63 -28.23 33.93 4.42
N THR A 64 -28.74 35.16 4.55
CA THR A 64 -30.19 35.44 4.59
C THR A 64 -30.82 35.15 3.22
N LEU A 65 -32.16 35.13 3.18
CA LEU A 65 -32.91 35.00 1.92
C LEU A 65 -32.52 36.09 0.90
N GLU A 66 -32.23 37.31 1.34
CA GLU A 66 -31.79 38.38 0.43
C GLU A 66 -30.38 38.14 -0.15
N GLN A 67 -29.55 37.36 0.54
CA GLN A 67 -28.16 37.10 0.18
C GLN A 67 -27.96 35.83 -0.67
N VAL A 68 -29.04 35.09 -0.99
CA VAL A 68 -28.98 33.78 -1.66
C VAL A 68 -28.19 33.84 -2.97
N LEU A 69 -28.36 34.90 -3.76
CA LEU A 69 -27.66 35.03 -5.05
C LEU A 69 -26.16 35.22 -4.86
N ASP A 70 -25.75 36.07 -3.92
CA ASP A 70 -24.33 36.36 -3.67
C ASP A 70 -23.61 35.15 -3.06
N VAL A 71 -24.26 34.47 -2.09
CA VAL A 71 -23.73 33.24 -1.50
C VAL A 71 -23.59 32.15 -2.56
N SER A 72 -24.58 31.97 -3.43
CA SER A 72 -24.54 30.95 -4.49
C SER A 72 -23.45 31.22 -5.51
N ARG A 73 -23.28 32.49 -5.93
CA ARG A 73 -22.20 32.90 -6.85
C ARG A 73 -20.82 32.72 -6.22
N GLY A 74 -20.67 33.10 -4.95
CA GLY A 74 -19.42 32.91 -4.20
C GLY A 74 -19.03 31.43 -4.10
N ARG A 75 -19.98 30.55 -3.80
CA ARG A 75 -19.76 29.10 -3.77
C ARG A 75 -19.33 28.55 -5.14
N LYS A 76 -20.01 28.97 -6.23
CA LYS A 76 -19.64 28.55 -7.58
C LYS A 76 -18.19 28.93 -7.91
N ARG A 77 -17.79 30.17 -7.62
CA ARG A 77 -16.41 30.64 -7.84
C ARG A 77 -15.38 29.80 -7.07
N CYS A 78 -15.68 29.46 -5.81
CA CYS A 78 -14.79 28.63 -5.02
C CYS A 78 -14.73 27.17 -5.50
N LEU A 79 -15.84 26.63 -6.02
CA LEU A 79 -15.83 25.31 -6.64
C LEU A 79 -14.94 25.30 -7.89
N GLU A 80 -15.10 26.28 -8.78
CA GLU A 80 -14.27 26.42 -9.99
C GLU A 80 -12.77 26.55 -9.64
N PHE A 81 -12.44 27.29 -8.58
CA PHE A 81 -11.07 27.39 -8.07
C PHE A 81 -10.50 26.03 -7.63
N TYR A 82 -11.28 25.22 -6.91
CA TYR A 82 -10.80 23.90 -6.47
C TYR A 82 -10.70 22.89 -7.60
N GLU A 83 -11.64 22.88 -8.54
CA GLU A 83 -11.59 21.99 -9.71
C GLU A 83 -10.32 22.28 -10.54
N ALA A 84 -10.00 23.56 -10.75
CA ALA A 84 -8.77 23.96 -11.43
C ALA A 84 -7.52 23.48 -10.67
N ASN A 85 -7.46 23.72 -9.36
CA ASN A 85 -6.32 23.30 -8.55
C ASN A 85 -6.18 21.77 -8.49
N LEU A 86 -7.29 21.04 -8.42
CA LEU A 86 -7.29 19.59 -8.42
C LEU A 86 -6.70 19.05 -9.72
N GLY A 87 -7.08 19.62 -10.86
CA GLY A 87 -6.50 19.26 -12.16
C GLY A 87 -4.99 19.52 -12.26
N GLU A 88 -4.47 20.57 -11.61
CA GLU A 88 -3.02 20.80 -11.52
C GLU A 88 -2.34 19.78 -10.59
N ILE A 89 -2.96 19.46 -9.44
CA ILE A 89 -2.44 18.46 -8.49
C ILE A 89 -2.35 17.09 -9.15
N GLU A 90 -3.34 16.68 -9.94
CA GLU A 90 -3.37 15.40 -10.65
C GLU A 90 -2.19 15.22 -11.61
N GLN A 91 -1.62 16.31 -12.14
CA GLN A 91 -0.47 16.25 -13.04
C GLN A 91 0.86 15.98 -12.32
N VAL A 92 0.94 16.32 -11.02
CA VAL A 92 2.19 16.24 -10.25
C VAL A 92 2.16 15.18 -9.16
N GLN A 93 0.96 14.80 -8.68
CA GLN A 93 0.81 13.90 -7.55
C GLN A 93 1.32 12.50 -7.91
N GLY A 94 2.22 11.97 -7.06
CA GLY A 94 2.78 10.64 -7.22
C GLY A 94 3.98 10.57 -8.18
N THR A 95 4.38 11.69 -8.80
CA THR A 95 5.58 11.75 -9.63
C THR A 95 6.84 11.60 -8.76
N PRO A 96 7.73 10.62 -9.05
CA PRO A 96 9.00 10.49 -8.36
C PRO A 96 9.89 11.71 -8.58
N ALA A 97 10.52 12.21 -7.53
CA ALA A 97 11.50 13.29 -7.62
C ALA A 97 12.72 12.79 -8.42
N GLY A 98 12.96 13.38 -9.58
CA GLY A 98 14.10 13.07 -10.47
C GLY A 98 13.72 12.65 -11.89
N GLU A 99 12.48 12.24 -12.16
CA GLU A 99 12.01 11.91 -13.52
C GLU A 99 11.56 13.16 -14.32
N GLY A 100 11.21 14.26 -13.64
CA GLY A 100 10.72 15.49 -14.28
C GLY A 100 11.77 16.59 -14.54
N ALA A 101 13.07 16.30 -14.39
CA ALA A 101 14.16 17.30 -14.48
C ALA A 101 15.02 17.18 -15.75
N ARG A 102 14.49 16.61 -16.84
CA ARG A 102 15.18 16.53 -18.14
C ARG A 102 14.37 17.17 -19.24
#